data_AF-A0A7C6MS41-F1
#
_entry.id   AF-A0A7C6MS41-F1
#
_cell.length_a   1.000
_cell.length_b   1.000
_cell.length_c   1.000
_cell.angle_alpha   90.00
_cell.angle_beta   90.00
_cell.angle_gamma   90.00
#
_symmetry.space_group_name_H-M   'P 1'
#
loop_
_entity.id
_entity.type
_entity.pdbx_description
1 polymer ?
#
loop_
_entity_poly.entity_id
_entity_poly.type
_entity_poly.pdbx_seq_one_letter_code
_entity_poly.pdbx_strand_id
1 'polypeptide(L)' 'MILTPQVVWRIFITTGSVSAYLLYKQLLELTQNI' A
#
# COMPACT_ATOMS: atom_id res chain seq x y z
N MET A 1 7.74 4.27 -12.10
CA MET A 1 7.68 4.35 -10.63
C MET A 1 7.16 3.00 -10.15
N ILE A 2 7.98 2.19 -9.48
CA ILE A 2 7.55 0.85 -9.03
C ILE A 2 6.71 1.07 -7.76
N LEU A 3 5.42 0.76 -7.83
CA LEU A 3 4.50 0.89 -6.71
C LEU A 3 4.75 -0.30 -5.77
N THR A 4 5.46 -0.08 -4.66
CA THR A 4 5.72 -1.11 -3.65
C THR A 4 4.83 -0.91 -2.42
N PRO A 5 4.53 -1.97 -1.64
CA PRO A 5 3.73 -1.87 -0.42
C PRO A 5 4.27 -0.80 0.55
N GLN A 6 5.60 -0.66 0.62
CA GLN A 6 6.28 0.33 1.46
C GLN A 6 5.97 1.77 1.04
N VAL A 7 5.92 2.05 -0.27
CA VAL A 7 5.58 3.39 -0.79
C VAL A 7 4.12 3.72 -0.49
N VAL A 8 3.22 2.77 -0.69
CA VAL A 8 1.79 2.96 -0.44
C VAL A 8 1.51 3.15 1.07
N TRP A 9 2.23 2.43 1.93
CA TRP A 9 2.16 2.64 3.38
C TRP A 9 2.59 4.06 3.78
N ARG A 10 3.68 4.57 3.21
CA ARG A 10 4.12 5.97 3.47
C ARG A 10 3.06 6.97 3.02
N ILE A 11 2.44 6.76 1.86
CA ILE A 11 1.34 7.62 1.37
C ILE A 11 0.19 7.64 2.37
N PHE A 12 -0.24 6.47 2.87
CA PHE A 12 -1.27 6.40 3.91
C PHE A 12 -0.90 7.21 5.16
N ILE A 13 0.30 7.01 5.71
CA ILE A 13 0.76 7.74 6.90
C ILE A 13 0.81 9.25 6.67
N THR A 14 1.22 9.70 5.47
CA THR A 14 1.31 11.14 5.15
C THR A 14 -0.01 11.81 4.82
N THR A 15 -0.98 11.07 4.27
CA THR A 15 -2.24 11.64 3.76
C THR A 15 -3.46 11.29 4.61
N GLY A 16 -3.36 10.27 5.46
CA GLY A 16 -4.50 9.68 6.17
C GLY A 16 -5.54 9.05 5.24
N SER A 17 -5.24 8.87 3.96
CA SER A 17 -6.23 8.42 2.97
C SER A 17 -6.56 6.94 3.17
N VAL A 18 -7.83 6.65 3.46
CA VAL A 18 -8.35 5.27 3.58
C VAL A 18 -8.12 4.49 2.28
N SER A 19 -8.21 5.14 1.12
CA SER A 19 -7.93 4.52 -0.18
C SER A 19 -6.49 4.01 -0.27
N ALA A 20 -5.52 4.75 0.26
CA ALA A 20 -4.12 4.31 0.29
C ALA A 20 -3.93 3.08 1.20
N TYR A 21 -4.64 3.01 2.33
CA TYR A 21 -4.60 1.84 3.21
C TYR A 21 -5.18 0.58 2.54
N LEU A 22 -6.30 0.71 1.84
CA LEU A 22 -6.90 -0.41 1.08
C LEU A 22 -5.95 -0.90 -0.02
N LEU A 23 -5.32 0.03 -0.73
CA LEU A 23 -4.33 -0.28 -1.77
C LEU A 23 -3.09 -0.98 -1.19
N TYR A 24 -2.63 -0.55 -0.01
CA TYR A 24 -1.55 -1.22 0.73
C TYR A 24 -1.93 -2.67 1.07
N LYS A 25 -3.14 -2.90 1.57
CA LYS A 25 -3.64 -4.25 1.91
C LYS A 25 -3.69 -5.15 0.67
N GLN A 26 -4.23 -4.67 -0.45
CA GLN A 26 -4.28 -5.43 -1.70
C GLN A 26 -2.88 -5.80 -2.22
N LEU A 27 -1.95 -4.85 -2.18
CA LEU A 27 -0.56 -5.10 -2.58
C LEU A 27 0.16 -6.07 -1.65
N LEU A 28 -0.09 -5.98 -0.35
CA LEU A 28 0.47 -6.88 0.64
C LEU A 28 -0.02 -8.32 0.42
N GLU A 29 -1.32 -8.50 0.17
CA GLU A 29 -1.91 -9.80 -0.16
C GLU A 29 -1.32 -10.37 -1.45
N LEU A 30 -1.17 -9.55 -2.50
CA LEU A 30 -0.53 -9.98 -3.76
C LEU A 30 0.94 -10.38 -3.57
N THR A 31 1.65 -9.72 -2.65
CA THR A 31 3.07 -9.98 -2.37
C THR A 31 3.26 -11.21 -1.48
N GLN A 32 2.31 -11.54 -0.59
CA GLN A 32 2.37 -12.72 0.28
C GLN A 32 1.80 -14.00 -0.35
N ASN A 33 1.12 -13.90 -1.49
CA ASN A 33 0.55 -15.05 -2.20
C ASN A 33 1.51 -15.66 -3.25
N ILE A 34 2.81 -15.36 -3.10
CA ILE A 34 3.95 -15.87 -3.88
C ILE A 34 4.93 -16.48 -2.88
#